data_AF-A0A1F6D9L8-F1
#
_entry.id   AF-A0A1F6D9L8-F1
#
_cell.length_a   1.000
_cell.length_b   1.000
_cell.length_c   1.000
_cell.angle_alpha   90.00
_cell.angle_beta   90.00
_cell.angle_gamma   90.00
#
_symmetry.space_group_name_H-M   'P 1'
#
loop_
_entity.id
_entity.type
_entity.pdbx_description
1 polymer ?
#
loop_
_entity_poly.entity_id
_entity_poly.type
_entity_poly.pdbx_seq_one_letter_code
_entity_poly.pdbx_strand_id
1 'polypeptide(L)' 'MLEKSRLTKLYVQKKLSVSVMAGQLKCSEHKVNYWLTKHGIEKRSISDAIYQMHHPRGDPFFPTSSHSA' A
#
# COMPACT_ATOMS: atom_id res chain seq x y z
N MET A 1 -18.72 6.14 -4.27
CA MET A 1 -17.23 6.27 -4.28
C MET A 1 -16.74 5.90 -2.90
N LEU A 2 -15.59 5.23 -2.74
CA LEU A 2 -15.10 4.89 -1.41
C LEU A 2 -14.36 6.09 -0.80
N GLU A 3 -14.57 6.34 0.50
CA GLU A 3 -13.96 7.46 1.23
C GLU A 3 -12.44 7.34 1.35
N LYS A 4 -11.74 8.48 1.26
CA LYS A 4 -10.27 8.56 1.35
C LYS A 4 -9.74 7.94 2.64
N SER A 5 -10.39 8.23 3.76
CA SER A 5 -10.01 7.74 5.09
C SER A 5 -10.00 6.21 5.14
N ARG A 6 -11.00 5.58 4.52
CA ARG A 6 -11.13 4.11 4.46
C ARG A 6 -10.08 3.50 3.54
N LEU A 7 -9.80 4.09 2.38
CA LEU A 7 -8.70 3.66 1.50
C LEU A 7 -7.34 3.79 2.18
N THR A 8 -7.10 4.89 2.87
CA THR A 8 -5.85 5.13 3.62
C THR A 8 -5.67 4.09 4.72
N LYS A 9 -6.72 3.80 5.49
CA LYS A 9 -6.68 2.77 6.53
C LYS A 9 -6.36 1.38 5.97
N LEU A 10 -6.96 1.00 4.83
CA LEU A 10 -6.75 -0.32 4.22
C LEU A 10 -5.37 -0.43 3.53
N TYR A 11 -5.00 0.56 2.72
CA TYR A 11 -3.82 0.50 1.86
C TYR A 11 -2.52 0.96 2.54
N VAL A 12 -2.60 2.02 3.35
CA VAL A 12 -1.42 2.61 4.02
C VAL A 12 -1.21 2.00 5.39
N GLN A 13 -2.22 2.04 6.27
CA GLN A 13 -2.07 1.57 7.65
C GLN A 13 -2.03 0.05 7.76
N LYS A 14 -3.01 -0.64 7.14
CA LYS A 14 -3.09 -2.11 7.15
C LYS A 14 -2.23 -2.78 6.07
N LYS A 15 -1.58 -1.98 5.21
CA LYS A 15 -0.72 -2.42 4.10
C LYS A 15 -1.35 -3.48 3.17
N LEU A 16 -2.67 -3.52 3.03
CA LEU A 16 -3.34 -4.50 2.16
C LEU A 16 -3.04 -4.25 0.69
N SER A 17 -2.91 -5.32 -0.09
CA SER A 17 -2.78 -5.24 -1.53
C SER A 17 -4.11 -4.88 -2.19
N VAL A 18 -4.05 -4.36 -3.42
CA VAL A 18 -5.23 -4.01 -4.21
C VAL A 18 -6.15 -5.23 -4.41
N SER A 19 -5.57 -6.41 -4.65
CA SER A 19 -6.32 -7.66 -4.82
C SER A 19 -7.09 -8.06 -3.56
N VAL A 20 -6.45 -7.98 -2.39
CA VAL A 20 -7.12 -8.26 -1.10
C VAL A 20 -8.23 -7.24 -0.83
N MET A 21 -7.97 -5.96 -1.10
CA MET A 21 -8.98 -4.91 -0.96
C MET A 21 -10.17 -5.14 -1.90
N ALA A 22 -9.91 -5.53 -3.15
CA ALA A 22 -10.94 -5.85 -4.13
C ALA A 22 -11.84 -6.99 -3.67
N GLY A 23 -11.24 -8.06 -3.12
CA GLY A 23 -11.98 -9.18 -2.51
C GLY A 23 -12.83 -8.74 -1.31
N GLN A 24 -12.26 -7.96 -0.37
CA GLN A 24 -12.99 -7.46 0.80
C GLN A 24 -14.13 -6.49 0.44
N LEU A 25 -13.94 -5.69 -0.60
CA LEU A 25 -14.89 -4.68 -1.05
C LEU A 25 -15.87 -5.22 -2.11
N LYS A 26 -15.74 -6.50 -2.48
CA LYS A 26 -16.52 -7.16 -3.54
C LYS A 26 -16.57 -6.32 -4.83
N CYS A 27 -15.41 -5.83 -5.27
CA CYS A 27 -15.29 -5.01 -6.47
C CYS A 27 -14.03 -5.37 -7.27
N SER A 28 -13.86 -4.78 -8.46
CA SER A 28 -12.67 -5.04 -9.27
C SER A 28 -11.44 -4.30 -8.75
N GLU A 29 -10.27 -4.88 -8.96
CA GLU A 29 -8.98 -4.23 -8.68
C GLU A 29 -8.82 -2.90 -9.42
N HIS A 30 -9.35 -2.81 -10.64
CA HIS A 30 -9.36 -1.57 -11.41
C HIS A 30 -10.15 -0.47 -10.69
N LYS A 31 -11.27 -0.80 -10.06
CA LYS A 31 -12.08 0.16 -9.29
C LYS A 31 -11.34 0.66 -8.06
N VAL A 32 -10.62 -0.22 -7.37
CA VAL A 32 -9.77 0.15 -6.23
C VAL A 32 -8.62 1.04 -6.67
N ASN A 33 -7.92 0.69 -7.76
CA ASN A 33 -6.86 1.52 -8.36
C ASN A 33 -7.38 2.92 -8.73
N TYR A 34 -8.55 3.00 -9.37
CA TYR A 34 -9.18 4.27 -9.70
C TYR A 34 -9.41 5.13 -8.45
N TRP A 35 -9.90 4.54 -7.35
CA TRP A 35 -10.09 5.30 -6.12
C TRP A 35 -8.78 5.76 -5.48
N LEU A 36 -7.72 4.94 -5.48
CA LEU A 36 -6.40 5.33 -4.99
C LEU A 36 -5.88 6.54 -5.75
N THR A 37 -5.89 6.47 -7.09
CA THR A 37 -5.49 7.58 -7.96
C THR A 37 -6.34 8.83 -7.72
N LYS A 38 -7.67 8.68 -7.68
CA LYS A 38 -8.60 9.81 -7.49
C LYS A 38 -8.40 10.53 -6.15
N HIS A 39 -7.98 9.81 -5.12
CA HIS A 39 -7.72 10.37 -3.79
C HIS A 39 -6.26 10.81 -3.57
N GLY A 40 -5.41 10.68 -4.60
CA GLY A 40 -3.98 11.00 -4.53
C GLY A 40 -3.22 10.10 -3.56
N ILE A 41 -3.65 8.85 -3.39
CA ILE A 41 -2.93 7.88 -2.57
C ILE A 41 -1.88 7.23 -3.48
N GLU A 42 -0.62 7.58 -3.23
CA GLU A 42 0.51 7.10 -4.01
C GLU A 42 0.59 5.58 -3.98
N LYS A 43 0.62 4.97 -5.16
CA LYS A 43 0.76 3.52 -5.25
C LYS A 43 2.22 3.15 -5.07
N ARG A 44 2.47 2.10 -4.31
CA ARG A 44 3.76 1.42 -4.34
C ARG A 44 3.97 0.89 -5.76
N SER A 45 5.16 1.04 -6.31
CA SER A 45 5.48 0.37 -7.57
C SER A 45 5.47 -1.15 -7.34
N ILE A 46 5.30 -1.94 -8.41
CA ILE A 46 5.38 -3.41 -8.32
C ILE A 46 6.76 -3.81 -7.78
N SER A 47 7.81 -3.12 -8.24
CA SER A 47 9.17 -3.29 -7.76
C SER A 47 9.28 -3.01 -6.26
N ASP A 48 8.71 -1.92 -5.75
CA ASP A 48 8.72 -1.61 -4.31
C ASP A 48 7.97 -2.66 -3.49
N ALA A 49 6.83 -3.15 -4.00
CA ALA A 49 6.05 -4.16 -3.31
C ALA A 49 6.81 -5.50 -3.23
N ILE A 50 7.42 -5.94 -4.33
CA ILE A 50 8.25 -7.15 -4.37
C ILE A 50 9.50 -6.98 -3.50
N TYR A 51 10.14 -5.82 -3.57
CA TYR A 51 11.32 -5.51 -2.77
C TYR A 51 11.03 -5.56 -1.28
N GLN A 52 9.93 -4.93 -0.83
CA GLN A 52 9.46 -4.99 0.56
C GLN A 52 9.08 -6.41 1.00
N MET A 53 8.54 -7.23 0.10
CA MET A 53 8.19 -8.62 0.39
C MET A 53 9.43 -9.48 0.64
N HIS A 54 10.49 -9.31 -0.16
CA HIS A 54 11.75 -10.04 0.01
C HIS A 54 12.63 -9.49 1.14
N HIS A 55 12.43 -8.24 1.56
CA HIS A 55 13.19 -7.56 2.61
C HIS A 55 12.30 -7.09 3.77
N PRO A 56 11.62 -8.00 4.50
CA PRO A 56 10.65 -7.63 5.54
C PRO A 56 11.28 -6.96 6.77
N ARG A 57 12.60 -7.11 6.97
CA ARG A 57 13.36 -6.48 8.07
C ARG A 57 13.95 -5.11 7.71
N GLY A 58 13.58 -4.56 6.56
CA GLY A 58 14.11 -3.29 6.08
C GLY A 58 15.22 -3.48 5.06
N ASP A 59 15.68 -2.35 4.52
CA ASP A 59 16.64 -2.30 3.44
C ASP A 59 18.09 -2.48 3.96
N PRO A 60 18.83 -3.51 3.53
CA PRO A 60 20.22 -3.71 3.96
C PRO A 60 21.20 -2.72 3.34
N PHE A 61 20.82 -2.00 2.27
CA PHE A 61 21.62 -0.99 1.59
C PHE A 61 21.31 0.43 2.06
N PHE A 62 20.14 0.64 2.67
CA PHE A 62 19.78 1.88 3.35
C PHE A 62 19.43 1.57 4.80
N PRO A 63 20.43 1.47 5.71
CA PRO A 63 20.14 1.33 7.12
C PRO A 63 19.27 2.52 7.52
N THR A 64 18.05 2.24 7.98
CA THR A 64 17.19 3.27 8.54
C THR A 64 17.94 3.89 9.72
N SER A 65 18.52 5.06 9.50
CA SER A 65 19.16 5.85 10.54
C SER A 65 18.10 6.27 11.55
N SER A 66 17.84 5.39 12.52
CA SER A 66 17.15 5.70 13.76
C SER A 66 17.90 5.01 14.88
N HIS A 67 19.16 5.41 15.04
CA HIS A 67 19.68 5.66 16.38
C HIS A 67 19.19 7.05 16.78
N SER A 68 18.20 7.08 17.65
CA SER A 68 17.90 8.22 18.50
C SER A 68 17.22 7.69 19.76
N ALA A 69 17.97 7.81 20.86
CA ALA A 69 17.72 7.42 22.25
C ALA A 69 17.95 5.94 22.59
#